data_AF-A0A430V140-F1
#
_entry.id   AF-A0A430V140-F1
#
_cell.length_a   1.000
_cell.length_b   1.000
_cell.length_c   1.000
_cell.angle_alpha   90.00
_cell.angle_beta   90.00
_cell.angle_gamma   90.00
#
_symmetry.space_group_name_H-M   'P 1'
#
loop_
_entity.id
_entity.type
_entity.pdbx_description
1 polymer ?
#
loop_
_entity_poly.entity_id
_entity_poly.type
_entity_poly.pdbx_seq_one_letter_code
_entity_poly.pdbx_strand_id
1 'polypeptide(L)'
;MTVAEAIARLTRPLTAEEIEWKIISSKNGQTTIAPFIDARAVMARLDEAFGPFGWQVRYTPAQVGEEHGVIASIAIKNPETGEWVEKQDGSGATDMEPFKGGISGALKRAAVAWGIGRELYRYPRVVIEGEHRYIPFKVLERLKGLPDAVAAGKPLPEVVRLNANGETVKR
;
A
#
# COMPACT_ATOMS: atom_id res chain seq x y z
N MET A 1 -17.60 11.09 17.40
CA MET A 1 -16.60 10.05 17.10
C MET A 1 -15.43 10.25 18.03
N THR A 2 -15.05 9.25 18.82
CA THR A 2 -13.89 9.30 19.72
C THR A 2 -12.58 9.15 18.94
N VAL A 3 -11.43 9.48 19.55
CA VAL A 3 -10.12 9.20 18.92
C VAL A 3 -9.97 7.70 18.61
N ALA A 4 -10.42 6.84 19.53
CA ALA A 4 -10.36 5.39 19.35
C ALA A 4 -11.19 4.93 18.13
N GLU A 5 -12.39 5.46 17.95
CA GLU A 5 -13.24 5.14 16.78
C GLU A 5 -12.61 5.65 15.47
N ALA A 6 -12.05 6.86 15.47
CA ALA A 6 -11.37 7.41 14.30
C ALA A 6 -10.14 6.57 13.92
N ILE A 7 -9.31 6.18 14.90
CA ILE A 7 -8.16 5.31 14.68
C ILE A 7 -8.61 3.94 14.16
N ALA A 8 -9.66 3.35 14.74
CA ALA A 8 -10.18 2.05 14.29
C ALA A 8 -10.64 2.09 12.83
N ARG A 9 -11.28 3.17 12.37
CA ARG A 9 -11.63 3.37 10.95
C ARG A 9 -10.39 3.52 10.07
N LEU A 10 -9.43 4.33 10.52
CA LEU A 10 -8.20 4.61 9.79
C LEU A 10 -7.38 3.34 9.52
N THR A 11 -7.29 2.48 10.54
CA THR A 11 -6.40 1.31 10.56
C THR A 11 -7.11 -0.03 10.38
N ARG A 12 -8.42 -0.02 10.06
CA ARG A 12 -9.16 -1.26 9.78
C ARG A 12 -8.47 -2.08 8.68
N PRO A 13 -8.63 -3.41 8.64
CA PRO A 13 -8.10 -4.21 7.55
C PRO A 13 -8.52 -3.68 6.17
N LEU A 14 -7.61 -3.80 5.21
CA LEU A 14 -7.82 -3.49 3.81
C LEU A 14 -8.73 -4.54 3.18
N THR A 15 -9.70 -4.07 2.44
CA THR A 15 -10.60 -4.92 1.64
C THR A 15 -9.90 -5.38 0.35
N ALA A 16 -10.46 -6.41 -0.30
CA ALA A 16 -9.95 -6.88 -1.58
C ALA A 16 -10.09 -5.83 -2.69
N GLU A 17 -11.06 -4.92 -2.56
CA GLU A 17 -11.31 -3.81 -3.49
C GLU A 17 -10.31 -2.66 -3.31
N GLU A 18 -9.77 -2.47 -2.11
CA GLU A 18 -8.73 -1.47 -1.84
C GLU A 18 -7.34 -1.94 -2.27
N ILE A 19 -7.14 -3.26 -2.38
CA ILE A 19 -5.86 -3.87 -2.71
C ILE A 19 -5.76 -4.13 -4.20
N GLU A 20 -4.74 -3.53 -4.80
CA GLU A 20 -4.30 -3.81 -6.14
C GLU A 20 -2.97 -4.57 -6.13
N TRP A 21 -2.64 -5.19 -7.26
CA TRP A 21 -1.41 -5.95 -7.43
C TRP A 21 -0.59 -5.37 -8.57
N LYS A 22 0.70 -5.17 -8.33
CA LYS A 22 1.64 -4.69 -9.35
C LYS A 22 2.80 -5.66 -9.54
N ILE A 23 3.29 -5.74 -10.77
CA ILE A 23 4.54 -6.41 -11.08
C ILE A 23 5.69 -5.55 -10.54
N ILE A 24 6.56 -6.15 -9.73
CA ILE A 24 7.76 -5.51 -9.19
C ILE A 24 9.04 -6.03 -9.85
N SER A 25 8.97 -7.21 -10.49
CA SER A 25 10.07 -7.77 -11.27
C SER A 25 9.52 -8.81 -12.22
N SER A 26 10.01 -8.84 -13.47
CA SER A 26 9.76 -9.93 -14.41
C SER A 26 11.09 -10.27 -15.09
N LYS A 27 11.72 -11.36 -14.66
CA LYS A 27 13.04 -11.79 -15.13
C LYS A 27 13.30 -13.25 -14.75
N ASN A 28 14.25 -13.88 -15.44
CA ASN A 28 14.70 -15.25 -15.18
C ASN A 28 13.54 -16.27 -15.21
N GLY A 29 12.60 -16.10 -16.14
CA GLY A 29 11.44 -16.98 -16.27
C GLY A 29 10.43 -16.86 -15.12
N GLN A 30 10.46 -15.79 -14.34
CA GLN A 30 9.54 -15.56 -13.22
C GLN A 30 9.05 -14.11 -13.16
N THR A 31 7.80 -13.93 -12.75
CA THR A 31 7.21 -12.62 -12.45
C THR A 31 6.87 -12.52 -10.98
N THR A 32 7.46 -11.55 -10.28
CA THR A 32 7.14 -11.24 -8.88
C THR A 32 6.17 -10.07 -8.82
N ILE A 33 5.12 -10.22 -8.02
CA ILE A 33 4.11 -9.18 -7.78
C ILE A 33 4.04 -8.83 -6.28
N ALA A 34 3.60 -7.61 -5.99
CA ALA A 34 3.36 -7.14 -4.64
C ALA A 34 2.00 -6.43 -4.55
N PRO A 35 1.30 -6.54 -3.41
CA PRO A 35 0.08 -5.79 -3.18
C PRO A 35 0.41 -4.33 -2.88
N PHE A 36 -0.47 -3.44 -3.27
CA PHE A 36 -0.42 -2.02 -2.96
C PHE A 36 -1.84 -1.45 -2.89
N ILE A 37 -1.98 -0.27 -2.32
CA ILE A 37 -3.21 0.53 -2.42
C ILE A 37 -2.98 1.74 -3.31
N ASP A 38 -4.03 2.27 -3.92
CA ASP A 38 -3.99 3.57 -4.57
C ASP A 38 -3.97 4.72 -3.55
N ALA A 39 -3.49 5.89 -3.98
CA ALA A 39 -3.55 7.12 -3.19
C ALA A 39 -4.98 7.47 -2.75
N ARG A 40 -5.99 7.16 -3.57
CA ARG A 40 -7.41 7.40 -3.26
C ARG A 40 -7.91 6.58 -2.08
N ALA A 41 -7.41 5.37 -1.89
CA ALA A 41 -7.75 4.56 -0.71
C ALA A 41 -7.21 5.21 0.58
N VAL A 42 -6.01 5.80 0.53
CA VAL A 42 -5.46 6.58 1.66
C VAL A 42 -6.34 7.79 1.97
N MET A 43 -6.68 8.58 0.94
CA MET A 43 -7.52 9.78 1.10
C MET A 43 -8.91 9.43 1.63
N ALA A 44 -9.55 8.41 1.08
CA ALA A 44 -10.87 7.95 1.53
C ALA A 44 -10.88 7.53 3.00
N ARG A 45 -9.82 6.83 3.47
CA ARG A 45 -9.70 6.44 4.88
C ARG A 45 -9.46 7.63 5.81
N LEU A 46 -8.67 8.62 5.37
CA LEU A 46 -8.47 9.86 6.12
C LEU A 46 -9.78 10.65 6.23
N ASP A 47 -10.54 10.76 5.13
CA ASP A 47 -11.84 11.42 5.09
C ASP A 47 -12.88 10.69 5.96
N GLU A 48 -12.92 9.35 5.91
CA GLU A 48 -13.83 8.54 6.75
C GLU A 48 -13.55 8.68 8.24
N ALA A 49 -12.28 8.84 8.62
CA ALA A 49 -11.82 8.90 10.00
C ALA A 49 -11.77 10.32 10.59
N PHE A 50 -11.55 11.37 9.79
CA PHE A 50 -11.36 12.73 10.29
C PHE A 50 -12.14 13.80 9.52
N GLY A 51 -12.78 13.43 8.41
CA GLY A 51 -13.41 14.36 7.48
C GLY A 51 -12.39 15.17 6.66
N PRO A 52 -12.82 15.83 5.58
CA PRO A 52 -11.92 16.53 4.65
C PRO A 52 -11.17 17.72 5.27
N PHE A 53 -11.61 18.22 6.42
CA PHE A 53 -10.96 19.30 7.17
C PHE A 53 -10.11 18.80 8.35
N GLY A 54 -10.18 17.51 8.68
CA GLY A 54 -9.49 16.93 9.84
C GLY A 54 -8.07 16.43 9.53
N TRP A 55 -7.66 16.49 8.26
CA TRP A 55 -6.31 16.15 7.84
C TRP A 55 -5.81 17.09 6.75
N GLN A 56 -4.49 17.14 6.58
CA GLN A 56 -3.83 17.89 5.51
C GLN A 56 -2.57 17.14 5.05
N VAL A 57 -2.16 17.38 3.80
CA VAL A 57 -0.90 16.88 3.27
C VAL A 57 -0.08 18.01 2.68
N ARG A 58 1.23 18.02 2.96
CA ARG A 58 2.21 18.87 2.28
C ARG A 58 3.23 18.00 1.57
N TYR A 59 3.70 18.45 0.42
CA TYR A 59 4.75 17.78 -0.36
C TYR A 59 5.96 18.70 -0.47
N THR A 60 7.13 18.17 -0.16
CA THR A 60 8.40 18.89 -0.30
C THR A 60 9.36 18.10 -1.19
N PRO A 61 10.06 18.74 -2.13
CA PRO A 61 11.16 18.10 -2.85
C PRO A 61 12.22 17.62 -1.85
N ALA A 62 12.78 16.44 -2.09
CA ALA A 62 13.84 15.88 -1.27
C ALA A 62 14.98 15.36 -2.15
N GLN A 63 16.20 15.55 -1.67
CA GLN A 63 17.40 15.01 -2.29
C GLN A 63 18.27 14.39 -1.21
N VAL A 64 18.64 13.13 -1.40
CA VAL A 64 19.56 12.39 -0.51
C VAL A 64 20.67 11.83 -1.37
N GLY A 65 21.85 12.46 -1.33
CA GLY A 65 22.91 12.16 -2.29
C GLY A 65 22.49 12.49 -3.72
N GLU A 66 22.57 11.51 -4.62
CA GLU A 66 22.14 11.63 -6.03
C GLU A 66 20.66 11.30 -6.23
N GLU A 67 20.00 10.73 -5.22
CA GLU A 67 18.59 10.35 -5.31
C GLU A 67 17.68 11.57 -5.14
N HIS A 68 16.73 11.70 -6.06
CA HIS A 68 15.70 12.73 -6.05
C HIS A 68 14.35 12.10 -5.72
N GLY A 69 13.56 12.78 -4.89
CA GLY A 69 12.26 12.30 -4.48
C GLY A 69 11.37 13.40 -3.92
N VAL A 70 10.27 12.95 -3.31
CA VAL A 70 9.29 13.81 -2.65
C VAL A 70 9.08 13.26 -1.25
N ILE A 71 9.06 14.14 -0.25
CA ILE A 71 8.56 13.84 1.09
C ILE A 71 7.11 14.29 1.16
N ALA A 72 6.25 13.43 1.68
CA ALA A 72 4.88 13.76 2.03
C ALA A 72 4.77 13.85 3.56
N SER A 73 4.20 14.95 4.04
CA SER A 73 3.86 15.16 5.45
C SER A 73 2.35 15.13 5.59
N ILE A 74 1.82 14.10 6.26
CA ILE A 74 0.40 14.00 6.61
C ILE A 74 0.24 14.49 8.05
N ALA A 75 -0.53 15.55 8.22
CA ALA A 75 -0.93 16.02 9.55
C ALA A 75 -2.42 15.75 9.78
N ILE A 76 -2.74 15.24 10.97
CA ILE A 76 -4.10 14.94 11.41
C ILE A 76 -4.38 15.75 12.67
N LYS A 77 -5.55 16.38 12.72
CA LYS A 77 -6.00 17.12 13.90
C LYS A 77 -6.55 16.13 14.92
N ASN A 78 -5.95 16.06 16.10
CA ASN A 78 -6.44 15.26 17.20
C ASN A 78 -7.83 15.79 17.61
N PRO A 79 -8.92 15.01 17.49
CA PRO A 79 -10.27 15.48 17.80
C PRO A 79 -10.51 15.74 19.29
N GLU A 80 -9.68 15.20 20.19
CA GLU A 80 -9.79 15.43 21.63
C GLU A 80 -9.02 16.67 22.09
N THR A 81 -7.78 16.87 21.60
CA THR A 81 -6.93 18.00 22.03
C THR A 81 -7.01 19.21 21.10
N GLY A 82 -7.47 19.01 19.86
CA GLY A 82 -7.47 20.03 18.81
C GLY A 82 -6.09 20.30 18.18
N GLU A 83 -5.04 19.61 18.64
CA GLU A 83 -3.67 19.79 18.16
C GLU A 83 -3.43 19.06 16.83
N TRP A 84 -2.55 19.62 16.00
CA TRP A 84 -2.09 18.95 14.78
C TRP A 84 -0.87 18.09 15.07
N VAL A 85 -0.96 16.81 14.73
CA VAL A 85 0.18 15.89 14.78
C VAL A 85 0.56 15.53 13.35
N GLU A 86 1.86 15.60 13.04
CA GLU A 86 2.38 15.36 11.70
C GLU A 86 3.30 14.13 11.67
N LYS A 87 3.19 13.34 10.60
CA LYS A 87 4.13 12.26 10.27
C LYS A 87 4.48 12.33 8.79
N GLN A 88 5.71 11.95 8.48
CA GLN A 88 6.25 12.07 7.14
C GLN A 88 7.04 10.82 6.71
N ASP A 89 7.06 10.59 5.40
CA ASP A 89 7.92 9.63 4.72
C ASP A 89 8.11 10.13 3.28
N GLY A 90 9.07 9.55 2.55
CA GLY A 90 9.40 9.95 1.19
C GLY A 90 9.36 8.82 0.19
N SER A 91 9.27 9.16 -1.08
CA SER A 91 9.42 8.22 -2.20
C SER A 91 10.26 8.84 -3.31
N GLY A 92 11.12 8.02 -3.92
CA GLY A 92 11.82 8.38 -5.15
C GLY A 92 10.89 8.42 -6.36
N ALA A 93 11.43 8.94 -7.46
CA ALA A 93 10.78 8.90 -8.77
C ALA A 93 10.54 7.46 -9.26
N THR A 94 9.50 7.27 -10.07
CA THR A 94 9.19 6.00 -10.75
C THR A 94 9.60 6.03 -12.21
N ASP A 95 9.84 4.87 -12.83
CA ASP A 95 10.29 4.78 -14.23
C ASP A 95 9.27 5.31 -15.27
N MET A 96 7.96 5.17 -15.02
CA MET A 96 6.92 5.54 -16.01
C MET A 96 6.45 7.00 -15.90
N GLU A 97 6.06 7.46 -14.71
CA GLU A 97 5.63 8.85 -14.47
C GLU A 97 6.37 9.41 -13.26
N PRO A 98 7.67 9.76 -13.40
CA PRO A 98 8.58 10.10 -12.29
C PRO A 98 7.97 10.98 -11.20
N PHE A 99 7.39 12.10 -11.59
CA PHE A 99 6.84 13.09 -10.67
C PHE A 99 5.56 12.60 -9.95
N LYS A 100 4.58 12.08 -10.71
CA LYS A 100 3.31 11.61 -10.13
C LYS A 100 3.50 10.35 -9.28
N GLY A 101 4.38 9.45 -9.73
CA GLY A 101 4.78 8.26 -8.99
C GLY A 101 5.46 8.61 -7.67
N GLY A 102 6.36 9.59 -7.67
CA GLY A 102 7.00 10.09 -6.45
C GLY A 102 6.00 10.66 -5.44
N ILE A 103 5.09 11.54 -5.88
CA ILE A 103 4.05 12.15 -5.01
C ILE A 103 3.14 11.08 -4.40
N SER A 104 2.57 10.21 -5.24
CA SER A 104 1.65 9.16 -4.77
C SER A 104 2.35 8.11 -3.91
N GLY A 105 3.60 7.77 -4.23
CA GLY A 105 4.45 6.90 -3.41
C GLY A 105 4.70 7.50 -2.03
N ALA A 106 5.06 8.78 -1.96
CA ALA A 106 5.35 9.48 -0.72
C ALA A 106 4.10 9.55 0.18
N LEU A 107 2.93 9.93 -0.38
CA LEU A 107 1.66 9.93 0.36
C LEU A 107 1.37 8.57 0.98
N LYS A 108 1.46 7.50 0.17
CA LYS A 108 1.16 6.13 0.64
C LYS A 108 2.12 5.68 1.71
N ARG A 109 3.41 6.03 1.62
CA ARG A 109 4.41 5.71 2.63
C ARG A 109 4.19 6.49 3.93
N ALA A 110 3.92 7.79 3.84
CA ALA A 110 3.59 8.60 5.02
C ALA A 110 2.33 8.09 5.74
N ALA A 111 1.36 7.57 4.99
CA ALA A 111 0.15 6.96 5.53
C ALA A 111 0.43 5.69 6.38
N VAL A 112 1.50 4.95 6.08
CA VAL A 112 1.93 3.80 6.90
C VAL A 112 2.29 4.24 8.32
N ALA A 113 2.87 5.42 8.50
CA ALA A 113 3.18 5.96 9.84
C ALA A 113 1.91 6.23 10.68
N TRP A 114 0.76 6.40 10.01
CA TRP A 114 -0.57 6.52 10.60
C TRP A 114 -1.32 5.20 10.74
N GLY A 115 -0.76 4.09 10.24
CA GLY A 115 -1.35 2.75 10.34
C GLY A 115 -2.07 2.29 9.08
N ILE A 116 -2.25 3.17 8.09
CA ILE A 116 -2.93 2.84 6.83
C ILE A 116 -2.03 1.91 6.01
N GLY A 117 -2.55 0.73 5.66
CA GLY A 117 -1.85 -0.23 4.81
C GLY A 117 -0.61 -0.89 5.41
N ARG A 118 -0.37 -0.78 6.73
CA ARG A 118 0.74 -1.49 7.40
C ARG A 118 0.71 -3.00 7.18
N GLU A 119 -0.50 -3.56 7.06
CA GLU A 119 -0.66 -4.99 6.83
C GLU A 119 -0.12 -5.46 5.48
N LEU A 120 0.03 -4.58 4.47
CA LEU A 120 0.62 -4.93 3.18
C LEU A 120 2.04 -5.53 3.33
N TYR A 121 2.78 -5.11 4.35
CA TYR A 121 4.11 -5.65 4.65
C TYR A 121 4.08 -7.06 5.27
N ARG A 122 2.90 -7.57 5.64
CA ARG A 122 2.69 -8.95 6.11
C ARG A 122 2.25 -9.89 4.99
N TYR A 123 2.02 -9.37 3.77
CA TYR A 123 1.61 -10.21 2.66
C TYR A 123 2.77 -11.08 2.17
N PRO A 124 2.48 -12.32 1.73
CA PRO A 124 3.46 -13.13 1.05
C PRO A 124 3.98 -12.45 -0.21
N ARG A 125 5.26 -12.66 -0.53
CA ARG A 125 5.76 -12.38 -1.87
C ARG A 125 5.13 -13.38 -2.84
N VAL A 126 4.41 -12.89 -3.85
CA VAL A 126 3.80 -13.76 -4.86
C VAL A 126 4.71 -13.84 -6.08
N VAL A 127 5.07 -15.06 -6.46
CA VAL A 127 5.91 -15.37 -7.61
C VAL A 127 5.09 -16.21 -8.60
N ILE A 128 5.10 -15.79 -9.85
CA ILE A 128 4.38 -16.42 -10.95
C ILE A 128 5.41 -17.04 -11.90
N GLU A 129 5.20 -18.29 -12.29
CA GLU A 129 6.02 -18.93 -13.32
C GLU A 129 5.81 -18.28 -14.69
N GLY A 130 6.90 -18.04 -15.40
CA GLY A 130 6.92 -17.31 -16.67
C GLY A 130 7.19 -15.81 -16.48
N GLU A 131 7.58 -15.16 -17.58
CA GLU A 131 7.72 -13.71 -17.63
C GLU A 131 6.47 -13.11 -18.27
N HIS A 132 5.72 -12.34 -17.48
CA HIS A 132 4.44 -11.79 -17.85
C HIS A 132 4.49 -10.27 -17.93
N ARG A 133 3.92 -9.72 -19.00
CA ARG A 133 3.70 -8.27 -19.13
C ARG A 133 2.53 -7.77 -18.26
N TYR A 134 1.55 -8.64 -18.01
CA TYR A 134 0.37 -8.36 -17.19
C TYR A 134 0.14 -9.51 -16.22
N ILE A 135 -0.44 -9.24 -15.05
CA ILE A 135 -0.74 -10.29 -14.08
C ILE A 135 -1.86 -11.18 -14.64
N PRO A 136 -1.67 -12.50 -14.76
CA PRO A 136 -2.71 -13.41 -15.24
C PRO A 136 -3.99 -13.29 -14.42
N PHE A 137 -5.15 -13.24 -15.10
CA PHE A 137 -6.44 -13.06 -14.43
C PHE A 137 -6.72 -14.11 -13.36
N LYS A 138 -6.38 -15.38 -13.63
CA LYS A 138 -6.56 -16.49 -12.68
C LYS A 138 -5.71 -16.32 -11.42
N VAL A 139 -4.52 -15.71 -11.53
CA VAL A 139 -3.71 -15.34 -10.36
C VAL A 139 -4.42 -14.26 -9.55
N LEU A 140 -4.98 -13.23 -10.18
CA LEU A 140 -5.75 -12.21 -9.47
C LEU A 140 -6.99 -12.80 -8.77
N GLU A 141 -7.73 -13.71 -9.42
CA GLU A 141 -8.85 -14.41 -8.79
C GLU A 141 -8.42 -15.20 -7.55
N ARG A 142 -7.27 -15.90 -7.64
CA ARG A 142 -6.71 -16.66 -6.52
C ARG A 142 -6.36 -15.76 -5.32
N LEU A 143 -5.92 -14.54 -5.57
CA LEU A 143 -5.46 -13.61 -4.53
C LEU A 143 -6.59 -12.87 -3.82
N LYS A 144 -7.83 -12.92 -4.32
CA LYS A 144 -8.98 -12.23 -3.71
C LYS A 144 -9.27 -12.62 -2.26
N GLY A 145 -8.96 -13.86 -1.86
CA GLY A 145 -9.16 -14.32 -0.47
C GLY A 145 -7.99 -14.04 0.47
N LEU A 146 -6.88 -13.50 -0.03
CA LEU A 146 -5.69 -13.22 0.77
C LEU A 146 -5.91 -12.08 1.79
N PRO A 147 -6.63 -10.99 1.47
CA PRO A 147 -6.94 -9.94 2.44
C PRO A 147 -7.67 -10.46 3.68
N ASP A 148 -8.70 -11.28 3.51
CA ASP A 148 -9.43 -11.88 4.64
C ASP A 148 -8.51 -12.77 5.50
N ALA A 149 -7.57 -13.48 4.87
CA ALA A 149 -6.61 -14.31 5.58
C ALA A 149 -5.62 -13.46 6.41
N VAL A 150 -5.14 -12.34 5.85
CA VAL A 150 -4.27 -11.38 6.56
C VAL A 150 -5.02 -10.71 7.71
N ALA A 151 -6.25 -10.26 7.47
CA ALA A 151 -7.12 -9.64 8.46
C ALA A 151 -7.41 -10.58 9.64
N ALA A 152 -7.65 -11.86 9.36
CA ALA A 152 -7.85 -12.90 10.37
C ALA A 152 -6.56 -13.32 11.10
N GLY A 153 -5.40 -12.74 10.75
CA GLY A 153 -4.11 -13.05 11.38
C GLY A 153 -3.63 -14.48 11.11
N LYS A 154 -4.10 -15.11 10.02
CA LYS A 154 -3.69 -16.48 9.68
C LYS A 154 -2.17 -16.50 9.39
N PRO A 155 -1.45 -17.56 9.79
CA PRO A 155 -0.08 -17.73 9.37
C PRO A 155 -0.04 -17.91 7.84
N LEU A 156 0.71 -17.04 7.17
CA LEU A 156 0.90 -17.09 5.72
C LEU A 156 2.34 -17.52 5.41
N PRO A 157 2.56 -18.24 4.30
CA PRO A 157 3.91 -18.54 3.87
C PRO A 157 4.64 -17.23 3.52
N GLU A 158 5.97 -17.23 3.58
CA GLU A 158 6.76 -16.07 3.15
C GLU A 158 6.61 -15.82 1.63
N VAL A 159 6.50 -16.91 0.86
CA VAL A 159 6.39 -16.88 -0.60
C VAL A 159 5.25 -17.77 -1.06
N VAL A 160 4.40 -17.24 -1.94
CA VAL A 160 3.37 -17.98 -2.67
C VAL A 160 3.83 -18.13 -4.12
N ARG A 161 3.98 -19.37 -4.59
CA ARG A 161 4.37 -19.67 -5.97
C ARG A 161 3.17 -20.17 -6.77
N LEU A 162 2.89 -19.52 -7.89
CA LEU A 162 1.75 -19.80 -8.74
C LEU A 162 2.19 -20.01 -10.19
N ASN A 163 1.47 -20.86 -10.94
CA ASN A 163 1.54 -20.83 -12.40
C ASN A 163 0.57 -19.75 -12.96
N ALA A 164 0.54 -19.58 -14.28
CA ALA A 164 -0.36 -18.62 -14.93
C ALA A 164 -1.87 -18.91 -14.69
N ASN A 165 -2.22 -20.15 -14.32
CA ASN A 165 -3.58 -20.56 -13.99
C ASN A 165 -3.94 -20.32 -12.51
N GLY A 166 -3.05 -19.71 -11.72
CA GLY A 166 -3.29 -19.44 -10.30
C GLY A 166 -3.17 -20.67 -9.40
N GLU A 167 -2.62 -21.78 -9.90
CA GLU A 167 -2.43 -23.01 -9.15
C GLU A 167 -1.09 -22.98 -8.42
N THR A 168 -1.03 -23.57 -7.23
CA THR A 168 0.21 -23.63 -6.44
C THR A 168 1.23 -24.54 -7.10
N VAL A 169 2.44 -24.02 -7.28
CA VAL A 169 3.58 -24.78 -7.78
C VAL A 169 4.46 -25.18 -6.61
N LYS A 170 4.72 -26.48 -6.45
CA LYS A 170 5.72 -26.98 -5.51
C LYS A 170 7.11 -26.78 -6.12
N ARG A 171 8.06 -26.36 -5.28
CA ARG A 171 9.47 -26.27 -5.68
C ARG A 171 10.01 -27.65 -6.03
#